data_AF-A0A838H683-F1
#
_entry.id   AF-A0A838H683-F1
#
_cell.length_a   1.000
_cell.length_b   1.000
_cell.length_c   1.000
_cell.angle_alpha   90.00
_cell.angle_beta   90.00
_cell.angle_gamma   90.00
#
_symmetry.space_group_name_H-M   'P 1'
#
loop_
_entity.id
_entity.type
_entity.pdbx_description
1 polymer ?
#
loop_
_entity_poly.entity_id
_entity_poly.type
_entity_poly.pdbx_seq_one_letter_code
_entity_poly.pdbx_strand_id
1 'polypeptide(L)'
;MMMPRETGSAPSEKGPTLKLGGDETTSSAAILPAAADQQIAARRRWAYSLIRRATSPAPKYGSAAWCALPDDDPAKIAAALVAAECWATDGDNLEQRLADEMALLRDGFKREEDREYQARYEAHRRTAPRFSTRPFAERRAEQMAAAAPREGDYPGRNGARS
;
A
#
# COMPACT_ATOMS: atom_id res chain seq x y z
N MET A 1 -34.67 10.69 -38.38
CA MET A 1 -34.95 9.25 -38.17
C MET A 1 -34.33 8.89 -36.82
N MET A 2 -35.14 8.91 -35.76
CA MET A 2 -34.72 8.70 -34.37
C MET A 2 -34.94 7.23 -34.02
N MET A 3 -33.88 6.54 -33.58
CA MET A 3 -34.00 5.17 -33.08
C MET A 3 -34.25 5.18 -31.56
N PRO A 4 -35.21 4.41 -31.05
CA PRO A 4 -35.48 4.29 -29.62
C PRO A 4 -34.35 3.50 -28.93
N ARG A 5 -33.90 3.99 -27.77
CA ARG A 5 -32.99 3.25 -26.89
C ARG A 5 -33.82 2.34 -26.00
N GLU A 6 -33.75 1.03 -26.27
CA GLU A 6 -34.33 0.01 -25.42
C GLU A 6 -33.55 -0.07 -24.10
N THR A 7 -34.25 0.17 -22.99
CA THR A 7 -33.77 -0.04 -21.63
C THR A 7 -33.89 -1.52 -21.28
N GLY A 8 -32.88 -2.30 -21.66
CA GLY A 8 -32.75 -3.70 -21.26
C GLY A 8 -32.44 -3.81 -19.76
N SER A 9 -33.44 -4.21 -18.99
CA SER A 9 -33.33 -4.58 -17.57
C SER A 9 -32.52 -5.88 -17.44
N ALA A 10 -31.30 -5.79 -16.91
CA ALA A 10 -30.44 -6.95 -16.71
C ALA A 10 -30.97 -7.86 -15.57
N PRO A 11 -30.90 -9.20 -15.74
CA PRO A 11 -31.29 -10.14 -14.69
C PRO A 11 -30.29 -10.11 -13.53
N SER A 12 -30.84 -10.06 -12.31
CA SER A 12 -30.09 -10.12 -11.06
C SER A 12 -29.59 -11.56 -10.83
N GLU A 13 -28.35 -11.82 -11.23
CA GLU A 13 -27.63 -13.05 -10.87
C GLU A 13 -27.34 -13.05 -9.38
N LYS A 14 -28.05 -13.89 -8.63
CA LYS A 14 -27.67 -14.27 -7.26
C LYS A 14 -26.41 -15.12 -7.35
N GLY A 15 -25.26 -14.47 -7.21
CA GLY A 15 -23.97 -15.14 -7.14
C GLY A 15 -23.88 -16.12 -5.97
N PRO A 16 -23.04 -17.15 -6.08
CA PRO A 16 -22.91 -18.21 -5.08
C PRO A 16 -22.43 -17.65 -3.74
N THR A 17 -23.18 -17.94 -2.68
CA THR A 17 -22.81 -17.68 -1.30
C THR A 17 -21.61 -18.55 -0.95
N LEU A 18 -20.40 -18.04 -1.18
CA LEU A 18 -19.15 -18.60 -0.67
C LEU A 18 -19.24 -18.67 0.85
N LYS A 19 -19.47 -19.87 1.38
CA LYS A 19 -19.27 -20.14 2.81
C LYS A 19 -17.78 -19.99 3.08
N LEU A 20 -17.41 -18.84 3.63
CA LEU A 20 -16.12 -18.62 4.28
C LEU A 20 -16.07 -19.58 5.49
N GLY A 21 -15.63 -20.80 5.23
CA GLY A 21 -15.20 -21.72 6.27
C GLY A 21 -13.99 -21.07 6.94
N GLY A 22 -14.24 -20.49 8.12
CA GLY A 22 -13.18 -20.09 9.03
C GLY A 22 -12.56 -21.35 9.61
N ASP A 23 -11.69 -21.99 8.83
CA ASP A 23 -10.69 -22.85 9.43
C ASP A 23 -9.74 -21.94 10.17
N GLU A 24 -9.72 -22.17 11.48
CA GLU A 24 -8.84 -21.59 12.47
C GLU A 24 -7.39 -21.97 12.13
N THR A 25 -6.83 -21.34 11.09
CA THR A 25 -5.39 -21.29 10.86
C THR A 25 -4.80 -20.37 11.92
N THR A 26 -4.83 -20.90 13.14
CA THR A 26 -4.00 -20.64 14.29
C THR A 26 -2.80 -19.77 13.92
N SER A 27 -2.99 -18.47 14.08
CA SER A 27 -2.19 -17.59 14.95
C SER A 27 -0.74 -18.04 15.19
N SER A 28 -0.01 -18.31 14.11
CA SER A 28 1.42 -18.64 14.11
C SER A 28 2.24 -17.47 13.54
N ALA A 29 1.65 -16.27 13.49
CA ALA A 29 2.27 -15.06 12.96
C ALA A 29 2.87 -14.15 14.06
N ALA A 30 2.76 -14.53 15.33
CA ALA A 30 3.27 -13.75 16.47
C ALA A 30 4.41 -14.46 17.23
N ILE A 31 5.09 -15.44 16.61
CA ILE A 31 6.39 -15.88 17.13
C ILE A 31 7.35 -14.70 16.95
N LEU A 32 7.71 -14.14 18.09
CA LEU A 32 8.17 -12.76 18.31
C LEU A 32 9.45 -12.41 17.53
N PRO A 33 9.56 -11.21 16.95
CA PRO A 33 10.80 -10.72 16.31
C PRO A 33 12.01 -10.79 17.25
N ALA A 34 11.78 -10.66 18.56
CA ALA A 34 12.81 -10.80 19.59
C ALA A 34 13.54 -12.16 19.57
N ALA A 35 12.89 -13.25 19.16
CA ALA A 35 13.55 -14.56 19.07
C ALA A 35 14.51 -14.62 17.86
N ALA A 36 14.14 -14.03 16.73
CA ALA A 36 14.99 -13.92 15.55
C ALA A 36 16.22 -13.05 15.84
N ASP A 37 16.03 -11.90 16.50
CA ASP A 37 17.13 -11.01 16.91
C ASP A 37 18.12 -11.72 17.84
N GLN A 38 17.62 -12.52 18.79
CA GLN A 38 18.46 -13.32 19.68
C GLN A 38 19.26 -14.38 18.93
N GLN A 39 18.66 -15.04 17.93
CA GLN A 39 19.34 -16.01 17.08
C GLN A 39 20.42 -15.35 16.21
N ILE A 40 20.12 -14.20 15.59
CA ILE A 40 21.10 -13.40 14.83
C ILE A 40 22.26 -12.99 15.72
N ALA A 41 21.98 -12.50 16.94
CA ALA A 41 23.00 -12.13 17.90
C ALA A 41 23.85 -13.34 18.35
N ALA A 42 23.23 -14.50 18.59
CA ALA A 42 23.93 -15.73 18.94
C ALA A 42 24.84 -16.21 17.80
N ARG A 43 24.34 -16.23 16.56
CA ARG A 43 25.10 -16.55 15.34
C ARG A 43 26.32 -15.66 15.19
N ARG A 44 26.14 -14.34 15.27
CA ARG A 44 27.23 -13.34 15.16
C ARG A 44 28.29 -13.52 16.25
N ARG A 45 27.89 -13.75 17.51
CA ARG A 45 28.83 -14.03 18.60
C ARG A 45 29.65 -15.28 18.35
N TRP A 46 29.01 -16.35 17.87
CA TRP A 46 29.69 -17.59 17.51
C TRP A 46 30.69 -17.38 16.36
N ALA A 47 30.26 -16.76 15.25
CA ALA A 47 31.12 -16.49 14.11
C ALA A 47 32.32 -15.62 14.50
N TYR A 48 32.09 -14.56 15.27
CA TYR A 48 33.15 -13.68 15.77
C TYR A 48 34.16 -14.41 16.66
N SER A 49 33.69 -15.34 17.50
CA SER A 49 34.57 -16.16 18.34
C SER A 49 35.53 -17.04 17.52
N LEU A 50 35.10 -17.51 16.34
CA LEU A 50 35.92 -18.32 15.44
C LEU A 50 36.86 -17.44 14.62
N ILE A 51 36.37 -16.30 14.10
CA ILE A 51 37.19 -15.34 13.35
C ILE A 51 38.36 -14.85 14.19
N ARG A 52 38.15 -14.60 15.49
CA ARG A 52 39.21 -14.17 16.43
C ARG A 52 40.31 -15.20 16.68
N ARG A 53 40.13 -16.47 16.28
CA ARG A 53 41.18 -17.50 16.41
C ARG A 53 42.25 -17.38 15.33
N ALA A 54 41.98 -16.66 14.23
CA ALA A 54 42.98 -16.38 13.22
C ALA A 54 44.06 -15.44 13.78
N THR A 55 45.31 -15.90 13.76
CA THR A 55 46.48 -15.12 14.22
C THR A 55 46.96 -14.11 13.18
N SER A 56 46.60 -14.33 11.91
CA SER A 56 46.87 -13.44 10.78
C SER A 56 45.56 -12.91 10.19
N PRO A 57 45.60 -11.77 9.46
CA PRO A 57 44.44 -11.29 8.72
C PRO A 57 43.93 -12.34 7.74
N ALA A 58 42.63 -12.64 7.79
CA ALA A 58 42.01 -13.61 6.91
C ALA A 58 42.08 -13.13 5.43
N PRO A 59 42.52 -13.98 4.48
CA PRO A 59 42.50 -13.62 3.07
C PRO A 59 41.06 -13.52 2.55
N LYS A 60 40.87 -12.93 1.37
CA LYS A 60 39.55 -12.92 0.71
C LYS A 60 39.12 -14.36 0.40
N TYR A 61 37.90 -14.73 0.78
CA TYR A 61 37.33 -16.05 0.47
C TYR A 61 37.38 -16.33 -1.04
N GLY A 62 37.84 -17.54 -1.42
CA GLY A 62 38.00 -17.96 -2.81
C GLY A 62 39.17 -17.34 -3.57
N SER A 63 39.99 -16.48 -2.94
CA SER A 63 41.23 -15.98 -3.55
C SER A 63 42.29 -17.08 -3.64
N ALA A 64 43.29 -16.90 -4.52
CA ALA A 64 44.41 -17.85 -4.64
C ALA A 64 45.15 -18.04 -3.29
N ALA A 65 45.30 -16.97 -2.50
CA ALA A 65 45.88 -17.02 -1.16
C ALA A 65 45.03 -17.87 -0.21
N TRP A 66 43.69 -17.78 -0.28
CA TRP A 66 42.78 -18.61 0.50
C TRP A 66 42.83 -20.09 0.07
N CYS A 67 42.88 -20.36 -1.23
CA CYS A 67 42.97 -21.72 -1.76
C CYS A 67 44.29 -22.42 -1.38
N ALA A 68 45.37 -21.65 -1.20
CA ALA A 68 46.68 -22.17 -0.81
C ALA A 68 46.78 -22.54 0.68
N LEU A 69 45.84 -22.11 1.53
CA LEU A 69 45.84 -22.45 2.95
C LEU A 69 45.41 -23.92 3.18
N PRO A 70 45.98 -24.60 4.19
CA PRO A 70 45.48 -25.88 4.69
C PRO A 70 44.00 -25.82 5.12
N ASP A 71 43.28 -26.94 5.05
CA ASP A 71 41.85 -26.99 5.38
C ASP A 71 41.56 -26.73 6.88
N ASP A 72 42.52 -27.03 7.74
CA ASP A 72 42.48 -26.80 9.19
C ASP A 72 43.03 -25.42 9.61
N ASP A 73 43.49 -24.59 8.67
CA ASP A 73 44.04 -23.27 8.97
C ASP A 73 42.95 -22.31 9.50
N PRO A 74 43.13 -21.73 10.70
CA PRO A 74 42.19 -20.77 11.27
C PRO A 74 41.88 -19.56 10.37
N ALA A 75 42.85 -19.08 9.58
CA ALA A 75 42.66 -17.98 8.64
C ALA A 75 41.75 -18.37 7.46
N LYS A 76 41.78 -19.64 7.02
CA LYS A 76 40.90 -20.16 5.96
C LYS A 76 39.45 -20.24 6.45
N ILE A 77 39.25 -20.73 7.68
CA ILE A 77 37.95 -20.80 8.34
C ILE A 77 37.40 -19.39 8.59
N ALA A 78 38.22 -18.47 9.10
CA ALA A 78 37.82 -17.08 9.34
C ALA A 78 37.37 -16.39 8.05
N ALA A 79 38.09 -16.56 6.94
CA ALA A 79 37.70 -16.02 5.64
C ALA A 79 36.34 -16.53 5.16
N ALA A 80 36.08 -17.84 5.33
CA ALA A 80 34.79 -18.44 4.96
C ALA A 80 33.64 -17.90 5.83
N LEU A 81 33.87 -17.75 7.15
CA LEU A 81 32.88 -17.18 8.07
C LEU A 81 32.59 -15.71 7.76
N VAL A 82 33.61 -14.90 7.45
CA VAL A 82 33.40 -13.51 7.03
C VAL A 82 32.52 -13.45 5.79
N ALA A 83 32.77 -14.29 4.78
CA ALA A 83 31.94 -14.34 3.57
C ALA A 83 30.50 -14.79 3.87
N ALA A 84 30.33 -15.80 4.72
CA ALA A 84 29.01 -16.28 5.14
C ALA A 84 28.23 -15.22 5.94
N GLU A 85 28.90 -14.52 6.86
CA GLU A 85 28.30 -13.43 7.64
C GLU A 85 27.90 -12.23 6.77
N CYS A 86 28.67 -11.91 5.73
CA CYS A 86 28.28 -10.89 4.75
C CYS A 86 26.97 -11.28 4.05
N TRP A 87 26.86 -12.52 3.57
CA TRP A 87 25.65 -13.00 2.91
C TRP A 87 24.44 -13.03 3.85
N ALA A 88 24.64 -13.55 5.07
CA ALA A 88 23.57 -13.61 6.06
C ALA A 88 23.14 -12.22 6.55
N THR A 89 24.06 -11.26 6.68
CA THR A 89 23.72 -9.88 7.05
C THR A 89 22.88 -9.18 5.98
N ASP A 90 23.13 -9.46 4.70
CA ASP A 90 22.29 -8.97 3.61
C ASP A 90 20.89 -9.57 3.70
N GLY A 91 20.78 -10.88 3.98
CA GLY A 91 19.51 -11.56 4.23
C GLY A 91 18.74 -11.05 5.45
N ASP A 92 19.40 -10.85 6.60
CA ASP A 92 18.81 -10.38 7.86
C ASP A 92 18.07 -9.04 7.68
N ASN A 93 18.56 -8.18 6.77
CA ASN A 93 18.04 -6.83 6.57
C ASN A 93 17.25 -6.67 5.26
N LEU A 94 17.11 -7.73 4.46
CA LEU A 94 16.56 -7.64 3.10
C LEU A 94 15.10 -7.16 3.12
N GLU A 95 14.28 -7.76 3.99
CA GLU A 95 12.86 -7.40 4.09
C GLU A 95 12.66 -5.94 4.49
N GLN A 96 13.39 -5.46 5.50
CA GLN A 96 13.33 -4.07 5.95
C GLN A 96 13.81 -3.12 4.85
N ARG A 97 14.93 -3.42 4.18
CA ARG A 97 15.43 -2.61 3.07
C ARG A 97 14.43 -2.52 1.93
N LEU A 98 13.81 -3.64 1.55
CA LEU A 98 12.78 -3.66 0.51
C LEU A 98 11.54 -2.87 0.94
N ALA A 99 11.13 -2.98 2.21
CA ALA A 99 10.02 -2.20 2.75
C ALA A 99 10.31 -0.69 2.70
N ASP A 100 11.53 -0.28 3.08
CA ASP A 100 11.98 1.12 3.02
C ASP A 100 12.04 1.63 1.57
N GLU A 101 12.58 0.85 0.64
CA GLU A 101 12.61 1.17 -0.79
C GLU A 101 11.20 1.34 -1.36
N MET A 102 10.27 0.43 -1.04
CA MET A 102 8.87 0.52 -1.47
C MET A 102 8.16 1.74 -0.86
N ALA A 103 8.45 2.08 0.39
CA ALA A 103 7.90 3.27 1.04
C ALA A 103 8.39 4.55 0.35
N LEU A 104 9.69 4.66 0.05
CA LEU A 104 10.27 5.80 -0.67
C LEU A 104 9.66 5.97 -2.06
N LEU A 105 9.46 4.87 -2.80
CA LEU A 105 8.80 4.90 -4.09
C LEU A 105 7.36 5.38 -3.97
N ARG A 106 6.58 4.85 -3.03
CA ARG A 106 5.19 5.24 -2.77
C ARG A 106 5.09 6.74 -2.44
N ASP A 107 5.98 7.25 -1.61
CA ASP A 107 6.02 8.66 -1.25
C ASP A 107 6.42 9.56 -2.42
N GLY A 108 7.27 9.06 -3.32
CA GLY A 108 7.57 9.71 -4.60
C GLY A 108 6.32 9.85 -5.47
N PHE A 109 5.61 8.75 -5.72
CA PHE A 109 4.39 8.75 -6.52
C PHE A 109 3.30 9.62 -5.93
N LYS A 110 3.06 9.53 -4.62
CA LYS A 110 2.04 10.33 -3.94
C LYS A 110 2.31 11.84 -4.04
N ARG A 111 3.58 12.26 -3.91
CA ARG A 111 3.94 13.68 -4.07
C ARG A 111 3.66 14.21 -5.47
N GLU A 112 3.89 13.41 -6.50
CA GLU A 112 3.59 13.81 -7.88
C GLU A 112 2.07 13.87 -8.12
N GLU A 113 1.33 12.86 -7.65
CA GLU A 113 -0.14 12.85 -7.72
C GLU A 113 -0.75 14.05 -6.97
N ASP A 114 -0.27 14.34 -5.76
CA ASP A 114 -0.71 15.48 -4.95
C ASP A 114 -0.42 16.81 -5.69
N ARG A 115 0.71 16.91 -6.39
CA ARG A 115 1.07 18.08 -7.19
C ARG A 115 0.12 18.28 -8.36
N GLU A 116 -0.19 17.22 -9.10
CA GLU A 116 -1.15 17.24 -10.19
C GLU A 116 -2.57 17.56 -9.70
N TYR A 117 -2.96 16.97 -8.57
CA TYR A 117 -4.24 17.24 -7.92
C TYR A 117 -4.34 18.72 -7.53
N GLN A 118 -3.32 19.27 -6.87
CA GLN A 118 -3.26 20.68 -6.49
C GLN A 118 -3.35 21.58 -7.72
N ALA A 119 -2.63 21.29 -8.79
CA ALA A 119 -2.70 22.07 -10.03
C ALA A 119 -4.11 22.06 -10.65
N ARG A 120 -4.77 20.90 -10.69
CA ARG A 120 -6.17 20.77 -11.15
C ARG A 120 -7.15 21.52 -10.25
N TYR A 121 -6.96 21.40 -8.94
CA TYR A 121 -7.76 22.09 -7.93
C TYR A 121 -7.64 23.61 -8.09
N GLU A 122 -6.43 24.14 -8.25
CA GLU A 122 -6.20 25.56 -8.46
C GLU A 122 -6.79 26.07 -9.77
N ALA A 123 -6.63 25.31 -10.86
CA ALA A 123 -7.24 25.65 -12.15
C ALA A 123 -8.77 25.68 -12.05
N HIS A 124 -9.38 24.67 -11.42
CA HIS A 124 -10.81 24.65 -11.16
C HIS A 124 -11.23 25.81 -10.27
N ARG A 125 -10.51 26.13 -9.20
CA ARG A 125 -10.83 27.26 -8.31
C ARG A 125 -10.84 28.61 -9.04
N ARG A 126 -10.02 28.77 -10.09
CA ARG A 126 -9.97 30.00 -10.91
C ARG A 126 -11.17 30.13 -11.85
N THR A 127 -11.65 29.01 -12.40
CA THR A 127 -12.74 29.00 -13.40
C THR A 127 -14.10 28.69 -12.82
N ALA A 128 -14.15 28.01 -11.68
CA ALA A 128 -15.37 27.69 -10.98
C ALA A 128 -16.10 29.00 -10.67
N PRO A 129 -17.38 29.12 -11.05
CA PRO A 129 -18.16 30.26 -10.63
C PRO A 129 -18.08 30.29 -9.11
N ARG A 130 -17.53 31.40 -8.57
CA ARG A 130 -17.66 31.67 -7.14
C ARG A 130 -19.14 31.52 -6.86
N PHE A 131 -19.50 30.53 -6.02
CA PHE A 131 -20.88 30.16 -5.71
C PHE A 131 -21.76 31.39 -5.82
N SER A 132 -22.81 31.30 -6.65
CA SER A 132 -23.71 32.40 -6.93
C SER A 132 -23.88 33.24 -5.67
N THR A 133 -23.54 34.52 -5.72
CA THR A 133 -23.74 35.46 -4.61
C THR A 133 -25.16 35.44 -4.07
N ARG A 134 -26.11 34.88 -4.84
CA ARG A 134 -27.47 34.56 -4.41
C ARG A 134 -27.45 33.64 -3.19
N PRO A 135 -27.92 34.14 -2.03
CA PRO A 135 -28.10 33.34 -0.83
C PRO A 135 -28.88 32.05 -1.16
N PHE A 136 -28.57 30.97 -0.45
CA PHE A 136 -29.28 29.69 -0.59
C PHE A 136 -30.81 29.86 -0.51
N ALA A 137 -31.28 30.80 0.33
CA ALA A 137 -32.69 31.14 0.44
C ALA A 137 -33.34 31.61 -0.87
N GLU A 138 -32.66 32.46 -1.66
CA GLU A 138 -33.18 32.94 -2.95
C GLU A 138 -33.30 31.81 -3.97
N ARG A 139 -32.27 30.96 -4.08
CA ARG A 139 -32.29 29.79 -4.98
C ARG A 139 -33.40 28.81 -4.62
N ARG A 140 -33.63 28.60 -3.32
CA ARG A 140 -34.69 27.73 -2.83
C ARG A 140 -36.09 28.33 -3.06
N ALA A 141 -36.24 29.64 -2.92
CA ALA A 141 -37.49 30.33 -3.22
C ALA A 141 -37.84 30.25 -4.71
N GLU A 142 -36.88 30.47 -5.60
CA GLU A 142 -37.07 30.31 -7.06
C GLU A 142 -37.41 28.87 -7.42
N GLN A 143 -36.74 27.89 -6.80
CA GLN A 143 -37.04 26.48 -7.04
C GLN A 143 -38.47 26.13 -6.59
N MET A 144 -38.93 26.63 -5.43
CA MET A 144 -40.29 26.43 -4.95
C MET A 144 -41.32 27.15 -5.83
N ALA A 145 -41.01 28.35 -6.34
CA ALA A 145 -41.86 29.08 -7.27
C ALA A 145 -41.94 28.39 -8.64
N ALA A 146 -40.85 27.81 -9.13
CA ALA A 146 -40.81 27.05 -10.38
C ALA A 146 -41.49 25.68 -10.25
N ALA A 147 -41.42 25.06 -9.07
CA ALA A 147 -42.17 23.85 -8.72
C ALA A 147 -43.62 24.16 -8.34
N ALA A 148 -44.04 25.43 -8.38
CA ALA A 148 -45.43 25.78 -8.14
C ALA A 148 -46.30 25.11 -9.22
N PRO A 149 -47.33 24.37 -8.81
CA PRO A 149 -48.27 23.70 -9.71
C PRO A 149 -48.86 24.70 -10.68
N ARG A 150 -48.90 24.36 -11.98
CA ARG A 150 -49.50 25.25 -12.97
C ARG A 150 -51.01 25.26 -12.78
N GLU A 151 -51.62 26.35 -13.23
CA GLU A 151 -53.07 26.46 -13.26
C GLU A 151 -53.63 25.32 -14.15
N GLY A 152 -54.32 24.37 -13.53
CA GLY A 152 -54.82 23.15 -14.16
C GLY A 152 -54.11 21.84 -13.78
N ASP A 153 -52.93 21.88 -13.15
CA ASP A 153 -52.19 20.67 -12.72
C ASP A 153 -52.85 19.94 -11.54
N TYR A 154 -53.83 20.57 -10.89
CA TYR A 154 -54.67 19.92 -9.87
C TYR A 154 -56.07 19.63 -10.42
N PRO A 155 -56.30 18.44 -11.00
CA PRO A 155 -57.63 17.96 -11.29
C PRO A 155 -58.34 17.66 -9.96
N GLY A 156 -59.07 18.65 -9.41
CA GLY A 156 -59.90 18.42 -8.22
C GLY A 156 -60.37 19.63 -7.44
N ARG A 157 -59.85 20.85 -7.67
CA ARG A 157 -60.18 22.00 -6.81
C ARG A 157 -61.46 22.77 -7.17
N ASN A 158 -62.07 22.50 -8.33
CA ASN A 158 -63.23 23.28 -8.81
C ASN A 158 -64.60 22.68 -8.42
N GLY A 159 -64.66 21.68 -7.54
CA GLY A 159 -65.88 20.89 -7.32
C GLY A 159 -66.69 21.14 -6.04
N ALA A 160 -66.26 21.98 -5.09
CA ALA A 160 -66.87 22.00 -3.76
C ALA A 160 -67.12 23.40 -3.20
N ARG A 161 -68.08 24.12 -3.79
CA ARG A 161 -68.93 25.10 -3.07
C ARG A 161 -70.31 25.11 -3.72
N SER A 162 -71.23 24.34 -3.13
CA SER A 162 -72.68 24.49 -3.27
C SER A 162 -73.24 24.91 -1.92
#